data_AF-A0AA42RC50-F1
#
_entry.id   AF-A0AA42RC50-F1
#
_cell.length_a   1.000
_cell.length_b   1.000
_cell.length_c   1.000
_cell.angle_alpha   90.00
_cell.angle_beta   90.00
_cell.angle_gamma   90.00
#
_symmetry.space_group_name_H-M   'P 1'
#
loop_
_entity.id
_entity.type
_entity.pdbx_description
1 polymer ?
#
loop_
_entity_poly.entity_id
_entity_poly.type
_entity_poly.pdbx_seq_one_letter_code
_entity_poly.pdbx_strand_id
1 'polypeptide(L)'
;MADKSLTELLRELKGSMVTNAVDEERYKREANHYFHQVVHHPAYQNTPLNECIGIFRALYEAGLSWAPHAKHVSLMTNEEGRLTPYVHYKGQIRLAGAKGVIERVTADLLYGTDDFEFLGAHEMPKIRRKLTRSGLGEAIGGYTVSHLQNGQIHVEVFDVEALNKAEEAGVSNGNGEFWNGPHRREMQRKSLINATASRWLELSYTLKTANQ
;
A
#
# COMPACT_ATOMS: atom_id res chain seq x y z
N MET A 1 -17.14 37.15 4.28
CA MET A 1 -15.81 36.52 4.42
C MET A 1 -15.52 35.89 3.07
N ALA A 2 -14.40 36.22 2.43
CA ALA A 2 -14.05 35.59 1.16
C ALA A 2 -13.80 34.09 1.38
N ASP A 3 -14.40 33.23 0.57
CA ASP A 3 -14.11 31.80 0.60
C ASP A 3 -12.64 31.59 0.24
N LYS A 4 -11.87 31.01 1.17
CA LYS A 4 -10.47 30.69 0.96
C LYS A 4 -10.36 29.58 -0.08
N SER A 5 -9.39 29.70 -0.99
CA SER A 5 -9.04 28.65 -1.94
C SER A 5 -8.27 27.50 -1.28
N LEU A 6 -8.27 26.31 -1.91
CA LEU A 6 -7.47 25.17 -1.48
C LEU A 6 -5.98 25.51 -1.34
N THR A 7 -5.45 26.32 -2.26
CA THR A 7 -4.05 26.77 -2.25
C THR A 7 -3.73 27.62 -1.02
N GLU A 8 -4.64 28.52 -0.63
CA GLU A 8 -4.47 29.35 0.57
C GLU A 8 -4.51 28.49 1.84
N LEU A 9 -5.45 27.54 1.90
CA LEU A 9 -5.56 26.63 3.04
C LEU A 9 -4.34 25.71 3.17
N LEU A 10 -3.80 25.19 2.07
CA LEU A 10 -2.55 24.41 2.08
C LEU A 10 -1.35 25.28 2.52
N ARG A 11 -1.34 26.58 2.20
CA ARG A 11 -0.30 27.50 2.66
C ARG A 11 -0.41 27.78 4.16
N GLU A 12 -1.62 27.98 4.67
CA GLU A 12 -1.86 28.17 6.11
C GLU A 12 -1.48 26.92 6.91
N LEU A 13 -1.86 25.74 6.42
CA LEU A 13 -1.54 24.47 7.06
C LEU A 13 -0.02 24.27 7.23
N LYS A 14 0.79 24.73 6.27
CA LYS A 14 2.27 24.67 6.34
C LYS A 14 2.80 25.21 7.67
N GLY A 15 2.27 26.34 8.15
CA GLY A 15 2.74 26.98 9.38
C GLY A 15 2.57 26.11 10.64
N SER A 16 1.64 25.16 10.61
CA SER A 16 1.42 24.20 11.71
C SER A 16 2.19 22.89 11.57
N MET A 17 2.77 22.61 10.39
CA MET A 17 3.34 21.30 10.04
C MET A 17 4.85 21.31 9.80
N VAL A 18 5.44 22.48 9.58
CA VAL A 18 6.84 22.61 9.17
C VAL A 18 7.65 23.27 10.28
N THR A 19 8.69 22.59 10.77
CA THR A 19 9.54 23.10 11.85
C THR A 19 10.95 23.48 11.40
N ASN A 20 11.38 23.04 10.21
CA ASN A 20 12.70 23.30 9.66
C ASN A 20 12.69 23.39 8.12
N ALA A 21 13.81 23.79 7.52
CA ALA A 21 13.93 23.99 6.08
C ALA A 21 13.79 22.71 5.24
N VAL A 22 14.16 21.54 5.79
CA VAL A 22 14.02 20.25 5.10
C VAL A 22 12.55 19.84 5.02
N ASP A 23 11.82 20.01 6.12
CA ASP A 23 10.38 19.78 6.18
C ASP A 23 9.63 20.73 5.24
N GLU A 24 10.11 21.97 5.10
CA GLU A 24 9.54 22.95 4.19
C GLU A 24 9.57 22.47 2.73
N GLU A 25 10.72 22.01 2.27
CA GLU A 25 10.87 21.54 0.89
C GLU A 25 10.08 20.25 0.64
N ARG A 26 10.04 19.34 1.61
CA ARG A 26 9.15 18.17 1.54
C ARG A 26 7.69 18.62 1.44
N TYR A 27 7.26 19.51 2.32
CA TYR A 27 5.88 20.00 2.34
C TYR A 27 5.46 20.62 1.01
N LYS A 28 6.27 21.52 0.44
CA LYS A 28 5.97 22.17 -0.85
C LYS A 28 5.76 21.16 -1.97
N ARG A 29 6.67 20.18 -2.09
CA ARG A 29 6.56 19.13 -3.13
C ARG A 29 5.30 18.29 -2.96
N GLU A 30 5.04 17.83 -1.74
CA GLU A 30 3.87 17.00 -1.43
C GLU A 30 2.56 17.76 -1.62
N ALA A 31 2.47 19.00 -1.14
CA ALA A 31 1.31 19.86 -1.32
C ALA A 31 1.04 20.14 -2.80
N ASN A 32 2.08 20.33 -3.62
CA ASN A 32 1.92 20.53 -5.06
C ASN A 32 1.40 19.27 -5.75
N HIS A 33 1.96 18.10 -5.44
CA HIS A 33 1.46 16.83 -5.98
C HIS A 33 0.01 16.57 -5.57
N TYR A 34 -0.32 16.80 -4.31
CA TYR A 34 -1.70 16.67 -3.81
C TYR A 34 -2.66 17.63 -4.52
N PHE A 35 -2.29 18.91 -4.62
CA PHE A 35 -3.10 19.93 -5.28
C PHE A 35 -3.45 19.52 -6.72
N HIS A 36 -2.46 19.09 -7.50
CA HIS A 36 -2.69 18.63 -8.87
C HIS A 36 -3.62 17.42 -8.93
N GLN A 37 -3.49 16.45 -8.01
CA GLN A 37 -4.43 15.32 -7.97
C GLN A 37 -5.85 15.78 -7.66
N VAL A 38 -6.03 16.70 -6.71
CA VAL A 38 -7.35 17.19 -6.30
C VAL A 38 -8.04 17.99 -7.40
N VAL A 39 -7.39 19.02 -7.94
CA VAL A 39 -8.06 19.96 -8.86
C VAL A 39 -8.46 19.33 -10.19
N HIS A 40 -7.81 18.23 -10.58
CA HIS A 40 -8.14 17.47 -11.77
C HIS A 40 -9.10 16.30 -11.51
N HIS A 41 -9.47 16.04 -10.24
CA HIS A 41 -10.35 14.95 -9.89
C HIS A 41 -11.82 15.41 -9.92
N PRO A 42 -12.74 14.68 -10.61
CA PRO A 42 -14.14 15.10 -10.75
C PRO A 42 -14.88 15.33 -9.42
N ALA A 43 -14.60 14.49 -8.42
CA ALA A 43 -15.21 14.59 -7.08
C ALA A 43 -14.81 15.83 -6.27
N TYR A 44 -13.81 16.61 -6.71
CA TYR A 44 -13.36 17.80 -5.97
C TYR A 44 -14.47 18.83 -5.78
N GLN A 45 -15.31 19.05 -6.79
CA GLN A 45 -16.42 20.01 -6.73
C GLN A 45 -17.43 19.69 -5.62
N ASN A 46 -17.53 18.41 -5.25
CA ASN A 46 -18.46 17.91 -4.24
C ASN A 46 -17.79 17.72 -2.87
N THR A 47 -16.49 17.95 -2.77
CA THR A 47 -15.71 17.70 -1.55
C THR A 47 -15.45 19.01 -0.81
N PRO A 48 -15.95 19.17 0.42
CA PRO A 48 -15.65 20.34 1.24
C PRO A 48 -14.14 20.59 1.39
N LEU A 49 -13.72 21.87 1.35
CA LEU A 49 -12.29 22.22 1.42
C LEU A 49 -11.62 21.77 2.72
N ASN A 50 -12.33 21.80 3.84
CA ASN A 50 -11.84 21.28 5.12
C ASN A 50 -11.57 19.76 5.06
N GLU A 51 -12.37 19.01 4.31
CA GLU A 51 -12.17 17.58 4.09
C GLU A 51 -10.91 17.34 3.23
N CYS A 52 -10.72 18.11 2.16
CA CYS A 52 -9.49 18.06 1.34
C CYS A 52 -8.24 18.30 2.21
N ILE A 53 -8.26 19.36 3.03
CA ILE A 53 -7.16 19.67 3.94
C ILE A 53 -6.94 18.57 4.98
N GLY A 54 -8.03 17.98 5.51
CA GLY A 54 -7.96 16.83 6.42
C GLY A 54 -7.28 15.61 5.80
N ILE A 55 -7.63 15.27 4.56
CA ILE A 55 -7.02 14.17 3.79
C ILE A 55 -5.52 14.40 3.62
N PHE A 56 -5.12 15.59 3.16
CA PHE A 56 -3.71 15.91 2.97
C PHE A 56 -2.94 15.81 4.29
N ARG A 57 -3.44 16.45 5.35
CA ARG A 57 -2.81 16.48 6.66
C ARG A 57 -2.58 15.07 7.21
N ALA A 58 -3.64 14.27 7.28
CA ALA A 58 -3.58 12.93 7.87
C ALA A 58 -2.54 12.04 7.18
N LEU A 59 -2.48 12.07 5.85
CA LEU A 59 -1.58 11.22 5.07
C LEU A 59 -0.15 11.75 5.06
N TYR A 60 0.03 13.07 5.06
CA TYR A 60 1.36 13.69 5.16
C TYR A 60 2.01 13.39 6.53
N GLU A 61 1.24 13.53 7.62
CA GLU A 61 1.66 13.21 9.00
C GLU A 61 1.96 11.72 9.15
N ALA A 62 1.19 10.86 8.50
CA ALA A 62 1.46 9.42 8.43
C ALA A 62 2.71 9.07 7.60
N GLY A 63 3.40 10.06 7.01
CA GLY A 63 4.65 9.85 6.26
C GLY A 63 4.44 9.29 4.86
N LEU A 64 3.21 9.34 4.32
CA LEU A 64 2.91 8.98 2.95
C LEU A 64 3.28 10.11 1.98
N SER A 65 3.40 9.74 0.71
CA SER A 65 3.79 10.66 -0.36
C SER A 65 2.73 10.67 -1.44
N TRP A 66 2.33 11.86 -1.83
CA TRP A 66 1.46 12.18 -2.96
C TRP A 66 2.21 12.16 -4.30
N ALA A 67 3.54 12.00 -4.30
CA ALA A 67 4.30 11.89 -5.53
C ALA A 67 3.88 10.64 -6.33
N PRO A 68 3.51 10.77 -7.63
CA PRO A 68 2.99 9.63 -8.40
C PRO A 68 3.95 8.43 -8.47
N HIS A 69 5.26 8.67 -8.50
CA HIS A 69 6.28 7.62 -8.56
C HIS A 69 6.42 6.84 -7.25
N ALA A 70 6.08 7.44 -6.10
CA ALA A 70 6.10 6.77 -4.80
C ALA A 70 5.00 5.69 -4.71
N LYS A 71 3.87 5.91 -5.39
CA LYS A 71 2.70 5.01 -5.40
C LYS A 71 2.23 4.67 -3.99
N HIS A 72 2.22 5.64 -3.07
CA HIS A 72 1.72 5.44 -1.71
C HIS A 72 0.20 5.64 -1.64
N VAL A 73 -0.30 6.70 -2.26
CA VAL A 73 -1.72 7.07 -2.21
C VAL A 73 -2.20 7.61 -3.56
N SER A 74 -3.48 7.41 -3.83
CA SER A 74 -4.24 8.10 -4.89
C SER A 74 -5.59 8.55 -4.34
N LEU A 75 -6.27 9.43 -5.08
CA LEU A 75 -7.63 9.84 -4.78
C LEU A 75 -8.61 9.03 -5.61
N MET A 76 -9.72 8.65 -4.99
CA MET A 76 -10.86 7.97 -5.58
C MET A 76 -12.14 8.76 -5.26
N THR A 77 -13.23 8.42 -5.93
CA THR A 77 -14.58 8.89 -5.57
C THR A 77 -15.23 7.87 -4.64
N ASN A 78 -15.74 8.30 -3.48
CA ASN A 78 -16.54 7.45 -2.60
C ASN A 78 -18.01 7.36 -3.07
N GLU A 79 -18.83 6.59 -2.36
CA GLU A 79 -20.27 6.41 -2.68
C GLU A 79 -21.06 7.73 -2.61
N GLU A 80 -20.61 8.70 -1.82
CA GLU A 80 -21.21 10.04 -1.70
C GLU A 80 -20.75 11.02 -2.80
N GLY A 81 -19.92 10.57 -3.75
CA GLY A 81 -19.40 11.42 -4.81
C GLY A 81 -18.29 12.37 -4.36
N ARG A 82 -17.65 12.11 -3.22
CA ARG A 82 -16.55 12.91 -2.63
C ARG A 82 -15.19 12.23 -2.76
N LEU A 83 -14.13 13.00 -2.57
CA LEU A 83 -12.76 12.50 -2.58
C LEU A 83 -12.51 11.59 -1.37
N THR A 84 -11.99 10.40 -1.63
CA THR A 84 -11.48 9.51 -0.59
C THR A 84 -10.08 9.03 -0.97
N PRO A 85 -9.13 8.95 -0.02
CA PRO A 85 -7.81 8.42 -0.31
C PRO A 85 -7.82 6.89 -0.40
N TYR A 86 -7.13 6.36 -1.40
CA TYR A 86 -6.80 4.95 -1.53
C TYR A 86 -5.32 4.73 -1.26
N VAL A 87 -4.99 3.99 -0.20
CA VAL A 87 -3.60 3.67 0.17
C VAL A 87 -3.18 2.37 -0.52
N HIS A 88 -2.25 2.50 -1.45
CA HIS A 88 -1.68 1.38 -2.21
C HIS A 88 -0.76 0.51 -1.34
N TYR A 89 -0.45 -0.70 -1.81
CA TYR A 89 0.44 -1.64 -1.11
C TYR A 89 1.78 -1.03 -0.64
N LYS A 90 2.43 -0.17 -1.44
CA LYS A 90 3.66 0.53 -1.02
C LYS A 90 3.41 1.53 0.10
N GLY A 91 2.26 2.20 0.08
CA GLY A 91 1.80 3.05 1.17
C GLY A 91 1.57 2.24 2.44
N GLN A 92 0.94 1.07 2.34
CA GLN A 92 0.72 0.17 3.48
C GLN A 92 2.06 -0.30 4.08
N ILE A 93 3.02 -0.70 3.25
CA ILE A 93 4.39 -1.04 3.68
C ILE A 93 5.04 0.15 4.39
N ARG A 94 4.93 1.36 3.81
CA ARG A 94 5.49 2.59 4.40
C ARG A 94 4.88 2.88 5.77
N LEU A 95 3.56 2.75 5.93
CA LEU A 95 2.87 2.93 7.21
C LEU A 95 3.33 1.91 8.24
N ALA A 96 3.40 0.63 7.88
CA ALA A 96 3.83 -0.43 8.77
C ALA A 96 5.30 -0.23 9.20
N GLY A 97 6.18 0.19 8.28
CA GLY A 97 7.56 0.51 8.59
C GLY A 97 7.72 1.75 9.49
N ALA A 98 6.96 2.82 9.22
CA ALA A 98 6.97 4.01 10.07
C ALA A 98 6.46 3.74 11.50
N LYS A 99 5.56 2.76 11.66
CA LYS A 99 5.03 2.31 12.97
C LYS A 99 5.95 1.36 13.74
N GLY A 100 7.09 0.99 13.16
CA GLY A 100 8.02 0.08 13.83
C GLY A 100 7.72 -1.41 13.63
N VAL A 101 6.80 -1.77 12.75
CA VAL A 101 6.30 -3.16 12.66
C VAL A 101 7.21 -4.00 11.76
N ILE A 102 7.36 -3.58 10.51
CA ILE A 102 8.14 -4.29 9.51
C ILE A 102 9.32 -3.44 9.06
N GLU A 103 10.42 -4.10 8.72
CA GLU A 103 11.52 -3.51 7.97
C GLU A 103 11.24 -3.61 6.46
N ARG A 104 10.81 -4.79 6.01
CA ARG A 104 10.50 -5.09 4.61
C ARG A 104 9.57 -6.29 4.50
N VAL A 105 8.92 -6.42 3.35
CA VAL A 105 8.14 -7.61 2.97
C VAL A 105 8.56 -8.11 1.60
N THR A 106 8.58 -9.41 1.43
CA THR A 106 8.71 -10.08 0.13
C THR A 106 7.52 -10.99 -0.11
N ALA A 107 7.16 -11.19 -1.37
CA ALA A 107 6.13 -12.15 -1.76
C ALA A 107 6.63 -12.95 -2.95
N ASP A 108 6.35 -14.25 -2.97
CA ASP A 108 6.57 -15.08 -4.15
C ASP A 108 5.40 -16.04 -4.39
N LEU A 109 5.27 -16.43 -5.65
CA LEU A 109 4.25 -17.38 -6.08
C LEU A 109 4.79 -18.80 -5.93
N LEU A 110 3.89 -19.76 -5.70
CA LEU A 110 4.19 -21.18 -5.66
C LEU A 110 3.64 -21.83 -6.92
N TYR A 111 4.40 -22.74 -7.51
CA TYR A 111 4.06 -23.45 -8.74
C TYR A 111 4.01 -24.96 -8.50
N GLY A 112 3.27 -25.70 -9.32
CA GLY A 112 3.09 -27.15 -9.13
C GLY A 112 4.39 -27.97 -9.19
N THR A 113 5.46 -27.41 -9.75
CA THR A 113 6.79 -28.04 -9.81
C THR A 113 7.72 -27.64 -8.67
N ASP A 114 7.31 -26.72 -7.81
CA ASP A 114 8.10 -26.31 -6.66
C ASP A 114 8.02 -27.37 -5.56
N ASP A 115 9.17 -27.66 -4.94
CA ASP A 115 9.24 -28.38 -3.68
C ASP A 115 9.27 -27.33 -2.56
N PHE A 116 8.11 -27.09 -1.96
CA PHE A 116 7.87 -26.06 -0.96
C PHE A 116 7.51 -26.67 0.39
N GLU A 117 8.20 -26.23 1.43
CA GLU A 117 7.97 -26.64 2.81
C GLU A 117 7.68 -25.41 3.67
N PHE A 118 6.47 -25.33 4.23
CA PHE A 118 6.09 -24.31 5.20
C PHE A 118 6.48 -24.77 6.61
N LEU A 119 7.32 -23.99 7.27
CA LEU A 119 7.90 -24.31 8.59
C LEU A 119 7.22 -23.55 9.74
N GLY A 120 6.03 -22.99 9.47
CA GLY A 120 5.31 -22.14 10.41
C GLY A 120 5.60 -20.66 10.21
N ALA A 121 4.85 -19.82 10.93
CA ALA A 121 4.83 -18.38 10.69
C ALA A 121 6.10 -17.63 11.12
N HIS A 122 7.00 -18.27 11.87
CA HIS A 122 8.21 -17.62 12.43
C HIS A 122 9.52 -18.20 11.87
N GLU A 123 9.43 -19.07 10.87
CA GLU A 123 10.58 -19.73 10.27
C GLU A 123 10.55 -19.57 8.74
N MET A 124 11.72 -19.37 8.14
CA MET A 124 11.83 -19.10 6.70
C MET A 124 11.40 -20.35 5.93
N PRO A 125 10.43 -20.28 5.01
CA PRO A 125 10.03 -21.44 4.24
C PRO A 125 11.19 -21.93 3.37
N LYS A 126 11.22 -23.24 3.12
CA LYS A 126 12.15 -23.82 2.14
C LYS A 126 11.44 -23.93 0.80
N ILE A 127 12.13 -23.50 -0.26
CA ILE A 127 11.65 -23.66 -1.62
C ILE A 127 12.78 -24.13 -2.51
N ARG A 128 12.52 -25.17 -3.30
CA ARG A 128 13.37 -25.59 -4.41
C ARG A 128 12.57 -25.48 -5.69
N ARG A 129 12.99 -24.55 -6.55
CA ARG A 129 12.34 -24.30 -7.84
C ARG A 129 13.17 -24.84 -8.98
N LYS A 130 12.54 -25.69 -9.81
CA LYS A 130 13.14 -26.15 -11.06
C LYS A 130 12.58 -25.34 -12.22
N LEU A 131 13.44 -24.59 -12.90
CA LEU A 131 13.04 -23.92 -14.14
C LEU A 131 12.98 -24.95 -15.28
N THR A 132 11.82 -25.08 -15.91
CA THR A 132 11.63 -25.96 -17.08
C THR A 132 11.61 -25.15 -18.37
N ARG A 133 11.84 -25.80 -19.53
CA ARG A 133 11.72 -25.14 -20.84
C ARG A 133 10.31 -24.61 -21.12
N SER A 134 9.30 -25.24 -20.53
CA SER A 134 7.89 -24.79 -20.56
C SER A 134 7.57 -23.68 -19.57
N GLY A 135 8.55 -23.18 -18.81
CA GLY A 135 8.38 -22.18 -17.77
C GLY A 135 7.96 -22.79 -16.42
N LEU A 136 7.26 -22.00 -15.61
CA LEU A 136 6.81 -22.39 -14.27
C LEU A 136 5.34 -22.86 -14.24
N GLY A 137 4.61 -22.71 -15.35
CA GLY A 137 3.17 -22.94 -15.39
C GLY A 137 2.37 -21.88 -14.63
N GLU A 138 1.17 -22.28 -14.20
CA GLU A 138 0.25 -21.48 -13.40
C GLU A 138 0.64 -21.50 -11.91
N ALA A 139 0.43 -20.38 -11.24
CA ALA A 139 0.61 -20.30 -9.80
C ALA A 139 -0.49 -21.09 -9.09
N ILE A 140 -0.10 -21.93 -8.13
CA ILE A 140 -0.99 -22.73 -7.29
C ILE A 140 -1.18 -22.12 -5.89
N GLY A 141 -0.61 -20.95 -5.65
CA GLY A 141 -0.61 -20.26 -4.37
C GLY A 141 0.56 -19.29 -4.29
N GLY A 142 0.87 -18.84 -3.09
CA GLY A 142 2.00 -17.97 -2.83
C GLY A 142 2.26 -17.81 -1.34
N TYR A 143 3.32 -17.10 -1.01
CA TYR A 143 3.64 -16.77 0.37
C TYR A 143 4.21 -15.37 0.48
N THR A 144 4.06 -14.78 1.66
CA THR A 144 4.75 -13.55 2.03
C THR A 144 5.72 -13.81 3.18
N VAL A 145 6.80 -13.03 3.22
CA VAL A 145 7.73 -12.99 4.34
C VAL A 145 7.87 -11.54 4.77
N SER A 146 7.29 -11.21 5.91
CA SER A 146 7.45 -9.91 6.56
C SER A 146 8.64 -9.99 7.52
N HIS A 147 9.70 -9.24 7.23
CA HIS A 147 10.82 -9.07 8.15
C HIS A 147 10.43 -7.99 9.16
N LEU A 148 10.34 -8.37 10.44
CA LEU A 148 9.94 -7.49 11.53
C LEU A 148 11.14 -6.68 12.02
N GLN A 149 10.91 -5.49 12.59
CA GLN A 149 12.02 -4.64 13.05
C GLN A 149 12.82 -5.22 14.21
N ASN A 150 12.25 -6.16 14.95
CA ASN A 150 12.96 -6.90 16.01
C ASN A 150 13.84 -8.04 15.47
N GLY A 151 13.99 -8.17 14.15
CA GLY A 151 14.78 -9.22 13.49
C GLY A 151 14.05 -10.54 13.29
N GLN A 152 12.84 -10.71 13.84
CA GLN A 152 12.01 -11.87 13.57
C GLN A 152 11.36 -11.79 12.19
N ILE A 153 10.71 -12.87 11.77
CA ILE A 153 9.90 -12.88 10.57
C ILE A 153 8.45 -13.30 10.88
N HIS A 154 7.55 -12.89 9.99
CA HIS A 154 6.21 -13.41 9.90
C HIS A 154 5.94 -13.91 8.48
N VAL A 155 5.65 -15.20 8.35
CA VAL A 155 5.38 -15.89 7.09
C VAL A 155 3.90 -16.24 7.01
N GLU A 156 3.31 -15.92 5.87
CA GLU A 156 1.91 -16.24 5.56
C GLU A 156 1.84 -16.97 4.22
N VAL A 157 1.02 -18.01 4.13
CA VAL A 157 0.85 -18.83 2.93
C VAL A 157 -0.58 -18.69 2.44
N PHE A 158 -0.73 -18.57 1.13
CA PHE A 158 -1.98 -18.36 0.43
C PHE A 158 -2.17 -19.45 -0.60
N ASP A 159 -3.38 -20.00 -0.65
CA ASP A 159 -3.77 -20.99 -1.64
C ASP A 159 -4.15 -20.34 -2.99
N VAL A 160 -4.45 -21.19 -3.98
CA VAL A 160 -4.91 -20.75 -5.29
C VAL A 160 -6.26 -20.02 -5.21
N GLU A 161 -7.11 -20.33 -4.24
CA GLU A 161 -8.41 -19.68 -4.09
C GLU A 161 -8.25 -18.20 -3.72
N ALA A 162 -7.33 -17.89 -2.81
CA ALA A 162 -6.97 -16.52 -2.47
C ALA A 162 -6.46 -15.73 -3.68
N LEU A 163 -5.64 -16.36 -4.54
CA LEU A 163 -5.17 -15.74 -5.78
C LEU A 163 -6.33 -15.48 -6.76
N ASN A 164 -7.22 -16.45 -6.95
CA ASN A 164 -8.36 -16.33 -7.85
C ASN A 164 -9.33 -15.24 -7.38
N LYS A 165 -9.64 -15.16 -6.08
CA LYS A 165 -10.47 -14.08 -5.51
C LYS A 165 -9.86 -12.70 -5.75
N ALA A 166 -8.55 -12.57 -5.59
CA ALA A 166 -7.86 -11.31 -5.84
C ALA A 166 -7.89 -10.92 -7.32
N GLU A 167 -7.77 -11.90 -8.21
CA GLU A 167 -7.88 -11.71 -9.66
C GLU A 167 -9.28 -11.31 -10.08
N GLU A 168 -10.32 -12.02 -9.62
CA GLU A 168 -11.72 -11.72 -9.86
C GLU A 168 -12.06 -10.28 -9.42
N ALA A 169 -11.68 -9.91 -8.20
CA ALA A 169 -11.87 -8.55 -7.69
C ALA A 169 -11.10 -7.51 -8.51
N GLY A 170 -9.90 -7.87 -8.99
CA GLY A 170 -9.09 -7.01 -9.84
C GLY A 170 -9.73 -6.75 -11.21
N VAL A 171 -10.25 -7.80 -11.84
CA VAL A 171 -10.95 -7.76 -13.13
C VAL A 171 -12.27 -6.98 -12.99
N SER A 172 -13.06 -7.24 -11.93
CA SER A 172 -14.33 -6.55 -11.69
C SER A 172 -14.16 -5.05 -11.48
N ASN A 173 -13.02 -4.64 -10.92
CA ASN A 173 -12.65 -3.23 -10.73
C ASN A 173 -12.02 -2.59 -11.98
N GLY A 174 -12.18 -3.19 -13.16
CA GLY A 174 -11.75 -2.63 -14.43
C GLY A 174 -10.26 -2.82 -14.77
N ASN A 175 -9.52 -3.61 -14.01
CA ASN A 175 -8.09 -3.88 -14.29
C ASN A 175 -7.87 -5.14 -15.14
N GLY A 176 -8.87 -5.55 -15.91
CA GLY A 176 -8.85 -6.81 -16.67
C GLY A 176 -7.63 -6.99 -17.57
N GLU A 177 -7.15 -5.92 -18.22
CA GLU A 177 -5.98 -5.98 -19.09
C GLU A 177 -4.67 -6.35 -18.34
N PHE A 178 -4.53 -5.91 -17.09
CA PHE A 178 -3.36 -6.25 -16.26
C PHE A 178 -3.40 -7.68 -15.74
N TRP A 179 -4.60 -8.16 -15.43
CA TRP A 179 -4.84 -9.53 -14.93
C TRP A 179 -4.82 -10.56 -16.05
N ASN A 180 -5.30 -10.23 -17.24
CA ASN A 180 -5.31 -11.14 -18.40
C ASN A 180 -4.01 -11.09 -19.22
N GLY A 181 -3.08 -10.20 -18.85
CA GLY A 181 -1.89 -9.90 -19.62
C GLY A 181 -0.57 -10.38 -18.98
N PRO A 182 0.57 -9.93 -19.51
CA PRO A 182 1.91 -10.34 -19.03
C PRO A 182 2.21 -9.91 -17.59
N HIS A 183 1.39 -9.03 -17.01
CA HIS A 183 1.56 -8.51 -15.65
C HIS A 183 0.80 -9.30 -14.58
N ARG A 184 0.03 -10.34 -14.96
CA ARG A 184 -0.78 -11.14 -14.03
C ARG A 184 -0.01 -11.61 -12.80
N ARG A 185 1.20 -12.15 -12.98
CA ARG A 185 2.05 -12.64 -11.88
C ARG A 185 2.48 -11.53 -10.92
N GLU A 186 2.73 -10.34 -11.43
CA GLU A 186 3.06 -9.17 -10.60
C GLU A 186 1.83 -8.71 -9.82
N MET A 187 0.65 -8.77 -10.42
CA MET A 187 -0.61 -8.48 -9.74
C MET A 187 -0.90 -9.49 -8.62
N GLN A 188 -0.71 -10.79 -8.87
CA GLN A 188 -0.83 -11.82 -7.84
C GLN A 188 0.10 -11.54 -6.65
N ARG A 189 1.40 -11.27 -6.88
CA ARG A 189 2.33 -10.93 -5.77
C ARG A 189 1.90 -9.70 -4.98
N LYS A 190 1.42 -8.65 -5.65
CA LYS A 190 0.90 -7.45 -4.97
C LYS A 190 -0.32 -7.77 -4.12
N SER A 191 -1.21 -8.62 -4.62
CA SER A 191 -2.40 -9.06 -3.87
C SER A 191 -2.03 -9.82 -2.61
N LEU A 192 -1.00 -10.67 -2.64
CA LEU A 192 -0.47 -11.33 -1.43
C LEU A 192 -0.01 -10.30 -0.39
N ILE A 193 0.76 -9.30 -0.81
CA ILE A 193 1.23 -8.23 0.08
C ILE A 193 0.05 -7.45 0.68
N ASN A 194 -0.94 -7.09 -0.15
CA ASN A 194 -2.15 -6.39 0.31
C ASN A 194 -2.93 -7.22 1.34
N ALA A 195 -3.05 -8.53 1.13
CA ALA A 195 -3.73 -9.42 2.07
C ALA A 195 -3.00 -9.46 3.43
N THR A 196 -1.68 -9.61 3.40
CA THR A 196 -0.83 -9.62 4.61
C THR A 196 -0.80 -8.26 5.34
N ALA A 197 -1.10 -7.15 4.68
CA ALA A 197 -1.02 -5.82 5.31
C ALA A 197 -1.96 -5.66 6.52
N SER A 198 -3.10 -6.35 6.53
CA SER A 198 -4.01 -6.40 7.69
C SER A 198 -3.32 -6.99 8.92
N ARG A 199 -2.47 -8.01 8.72
CA ARG A 199 -1.72 -8.67 9.78
C ARG A 199 -0.65 -7.78 10.41
N TRP A 200 -0.07 -6.85 9.67
CA TRP A 200 0.86 -5.87 10.25
C TRP A 200 0.17 -4.94 11.25
N LEU A 201 -1.11 -4.62 11.03
CA LEU A 201 -1.88 -3.84 12.00
C LEU A 201 -2.05 -4.62 13.31
N GLU A 202 -2.38 -5.90 13.23
CA GLU A 202 -2.52 -6.78 14.39
C GLU A 202 -1.19 -6.96 15.14
N LEU A 203 -0.10 -7.22 14.42
CA LEU A 203 1.25 -7.31 14.99
C LEU A 203 1.71 -6.01 15.66
N SER A 204 1.25 -4.86 15.16
CA SER A 204 1.58 -3.56 15.77
C SER A 204 1.05 -3.40 17.20
N TYR A 205 -0.04 -4.10 17.54
CA TYR A 205 -0.62 -4.08 18.89
C TYR A 205 0.15 -5.00 19.84
N THR A 206 0.62 -6.16 19.37
CA THR A 206 1.29 -7.16 20.20
C THR A 206 2.77 -6.84 20.44
N LEU A 207 3.47 -6.28 19.45
CA LEU A 207 4.89 -5.92 19.58
C LEU A 207 5.13 -4.75 20.55
N LYS A 208 4.17 -3.82 20.67
CA LYS A 208 4.27 -2.71 21.62
C LYS A 208 4.20 -3.15 23.08
N THR A 209 3.56 -4.29 23.35
CA THR A 209 3.42 -4.84 24.71
C THR A 209 4.68 -5.57 25.19
N ALA A 210 5.59 -5.97 24.28
CA ALA A 210 6.80 -6.70 24.62
C ALA A 210 8.00 -5.79 24.97
N ASN A 211 7.91 -4.50 24.67
CA ASN A 211 8.98 -3.50 24.89
C ASN A 211 8.61 -2.46 25.98
N GLN A 212 7.62 -2.76 26.83
CA GLN A 212 7.30 -2.04 28.06
C GLN A 212 7.56 -2.95 29.26
#